data_AF-A0A1F8GCC5-F1
#
_entry.id   AF-A0A1F8GCC5-F1
#
_cell.length_a   1.000
_cell.length_b   1.000
_cell.length_c   1.000
_cell.angle_alpha   90.00
_cell.angle_beta   90.00
_cell.angle_gamma   90.00
#
_symmetry.space_group_name_H-M   'P 1'
#
loop_
_entity.id
_entity.type
_entity.pdbx_description
1 polymer ?
#
loop_
_entity_poly.entity_id
_entity_poly.type
_entity_poly.pdbx_seq_one_letter_code
_entity_poly.pdbx_strand_id
1 'polypeptide(L)'
;MFSVESKVIIFVVVLTAAYFIAATPVMMDDGFHYEGFAESLSRGKLDFKSFYGFQGLSFFAVPVFWLTGSHNSIIIASMIFSLLSVPLAYLVGRDFYDSRRAGYYFLILFLLTPYPYTTMMRGFQEAALLFFILLIIYTAINKKAWTPIVWGVGGIVKPFALTLLPLFVKDFWPQFKLTKLRLLSINVTRFGALKLMWVVIALAIGGAYLGASFYQTGHLVNNAAINSYEGNFDAGNPPPLIESFVPGIKGFLRVGANLLLHFRKIMISPIVIMLGACALWFNKSLRLRKESIAAIILNFLLVGSLTFSFSKYLLPMTTLFALASVSYLLKYRWLMWLVLVDSFFVFLPIWNYFGQEFWSNIFIYLLPFWATIVLSLFSNKKRLN
;
A
#
# COMPACT_ATOMS: atom_id res chain seq x y z
N MET A 1 13.94 -11.16 28.20
CA MET A 1 12.46 -11.14 28.34
C MET A 1 11.91 -10.12 27.35
N PHE A 2 10.99 -10.50 26.45
CA PHE A 2 10.45 -9.56 25.44
C PHE A 2 9.63 -8.43 26.08
N SER A 3 9.70 -7.22 25.51
CA SER A 3 8.86 -6.08 25.94
C SER A 3 7.39 -6.36 25.66
N VAL A 4 6.49 -5.62 26.32
CA VAL A 4 5.04 -5.77 26.12
C VAL A 4 4.66 -5.46 24.66
N GLU A 5 5.27 -4.45 24.06
CA GLU A 5 5.06 -4.10 22.65
C GLU A 5 5.46 -5.26 21.74
N SER A 6 6.65 -5.83 21.95
CA SER A 6 7.13 -6.97 21.16
C SER A 6 6.19 -8.17 21.29
N LYS A 7 5.68 -8.46 22.49
CA LYS A 7 4.72 -9.57 22.70
C LYS A 7 3.42 -9.34 21.93
N VAL A 8 2.88 -8.12 21.93
CA VAL A 8 1.66 -7.78 21.18
C VAL A 8 1.89 -7.93 19.68
N ILE A 9 3.01 -7.42 19.17
CA ILE A 9 3.33 -7.52 17.74
C ILE A 9 3.52 -8.99 17.33
N ILE A 10 4.27 -9.77 18.11
CA ILE A 10 4.46 -11.21 17.87
C ILE A 10 3.12 -11.94 17.86
N PHE A 11 2.24 -11.64 18.83
CA PHE A 11 0.89 -12.22 18.87
C PHE A 11 0.10 -11.93 17.59
N VAL A 12 0.10 -10.68 17.13
CA VAL A 12 -0.61 -10.31 15.89
C VAL A 12 0.01 -10.99 14.67
N VAL A 13 1.35 -11.03 14.56
CA VAL A 13 2.02 -11.74 13.46
C VAL A 13 1.65 -13.23 13.45
N VAL A 14 1.67 -13.90 14.61
CA VAL A 14 1.30 -15.32 14.71
C VAL A 14 -0.17 -15.53 14.35
N LEU A 15 -1.06 -14.64 14.81
CA LEU A 15 -2.49 -14.69 14.49
C LEU A 15 -2.72 -14.48 12.98
N THR A 16 -2.04 -13.52 12.36
CA THR A 16 -2.11 -13.28 10.91
C THR A 16 -1.54 -14.46 10.11
N ALA A 17 -0.46 -15.09 10.59
CA ALA A 17 0.08 -16.31 9.97
C ALA A 17 -0.92 -17.47 10.06
N ALA A 18 -1.51 -17.70 11.23
CA ALA A 18 -2.56 -18.71 11.41
C ALA A 18 -3.78 -18.45 10.52
N TYR A 19 -4.18 -17.18 10.39
CA TYR A 19 -5.25 -16.75 9.49
C TYR A 19 -4.96 -17.09 8.02
N PHE A 20 -3.71 -16.95 7.56
CA PHE A 20 -3.31 -17.33 6.21
C PHE A 20 -3.20 -18.85 6.02
N ILE A 21 -2.71 -19.57 7.03
CA ILE A 21 -2.65 -21.04 7.01
C ILE A 21 -4.05 -21.65 6.95
N ALA A 22 -5.03 -21.03 7.59
CA ALA A 22 -6.42 -21.45 7.53
C ALA A 22 -7.15 -21.08 6.22
N ALA A 23 -6.49 -20.36 5.31
CA ALA A 23 -7.02 -20.00 4.00
C ALA A 23 -6.63 -21.04 2.94
N THR A 24 -7.49 -21.24 1.95
CA THR A 24 -7.19 -21.98 0.73
C THR A 24 -6.93 -20.97 -0.38
N PRO A 25 -5.67 -20.71 -0.79
CA PRO A 25 -5.39 -19.78 -1.86
C PRO A 25 -5.91 -20.31 -3.21
N VAL A 26 -6.46 -19.44 -4.04
CA VAL A 26 -6.94 -19.78 -5.38
C VAL A 26 -6.49 -18.71 -6.36
N MET A 27 -5.51 -19.02 -7.20
CA MET A 27 -5.00 -18.09 -8.22
C MET A 27 -6.11 -17.69 -9.20
N MET A 28 -6.32 -16.39 -9.42
CA MET A 28 -7.38 -15.86 -10.30
C MET A 28 -6.99 -14.53 -10.95
N ASP A 29 -7.67 -14.18 -12.04
CA ASP A 29 -7.55 -12.91 -12.77
C ASP A 29 -6.06 -12.51 -13.02
N ASP A 30 -5.67 -11.29 -12.61
CA ASP A 30 -4.31 -10.73 -12.65
C ASP A 30 -3.25 -11.68 -12.04
N GLY A 31 -3.63 -12.53 -11.08
CA GLY A 31 -2.73 -13.43 -10.35
C GLY A 31 -1.99 -14.41 -11.28
N PHE A 32 -2.68 -14.95 -12.30
CA PHE A 32 -2.05 -15.85 -13.27
C PHE A 32 -0.94 -15.17 -14.07
N HIS A 33 -1.13 -13.90 -14.43
CA HIS A 33 -0.11 -13.14 -15.16
C HIS A 33 1.10 -12.86 -14.28
N TYR A 34 0.88 -12.52 -13.01
CA TYR A 34 1.97 -12.27 -12.07
C TYR A 34 2.76 -13.54 -11.77
N GLU A 35 2.08 -14.67 -11.54
CA GLU A 35 2.74 -15.96 -11.28
C GLU A 35 3.50 -16.44 -12.51
N GLY A 36 2.86 -16.42 -13.69
CA GLY A 36 3.53 -16.83 -14.93
C GLY A 36 4.75 -15.97 -15.26
N PHE A 37 4.71 -14.66 -15.01
CA PHE A 37 5.88 -13.80 -15.15
C PHE A 37 6.97 -14.18 -14.15
N ALA A 38 6.62 -14.45 -12.88
CA ALA A 38 7.57 -14.89 -11.87
C ALA A 38 8.23 -16.22 -12.26
N GLU A 39 7.47 -17.19 -12.77
CA GLU A 39 7.99 -18.45 -13.27
C GLU A 39 8.93 -18.26 -14.46
N SER A 40 8.55 -17.46 -15.45
CA SER A 40 9.40 -17.13 -16.60
C SER A 40 10.71 -16.47 -16.14
N LEU A 41 10.61 -15.48 -15.25
CA LEU A 41 11.76 -14.76 -14.71
C LEU A 41 12.67 -15.68 -13.90
N SER A 42 12.10 -16.62 -13.13
CA SER A 42 12.85 -17.61 -12.35
C SER A 42 13.71 -18.53 -13.22
N ARG A 43 13.34 -18.68 -14.50
CA ARG A 43 14.06 -19.44 -15.53
C ARG A 43 14.99 -18.57 -16.39
N GLY A 44 15.22 -17.32 -15.98
CA GLY A 44 16.14 -16.38 -16.65
C GLY A 44 15.52 -15.61 -17.80
N LYS A 45 14.19 -15.66 -18.00
CA LYS A 45 13.52 -14.96 -19.10
C LYS A 45 12.63 -13.82 -18.59
N LEU A 46 13.07 -12.58 -18.87
CA LEU A 46 12.27 -11.38 -18.67
C LEU A 46 11.24 -11.25 -19.81
N ASP A 47 9.97 -11.51 -19.54
CA ASP A 47 8.92 -11.65 -20.57
C ASP A 47 7.73 -10.71 -20.35
N PHE A 48 7.96 -9.41 -20.49
CA PHE A 48 6.90 -8.40 -20.39
C PHE A 48 5.90 -8.47 -21.55
N LYS A 49 6.25 -9.16 -22.65
CA LYS A 49 5.38 -9.31 -23.81
C LYS A 49 4.26 -10.32 -23.55
N SER A 50 4.56 -11.43 -22.87
CA SER A 50 3.59 -12.50 -22.62
C SER A 50 2.73 -12.29 -21.37
N PHE A 51 3.17 -11.42 -20.45
CA PHE A 51 2.44 -11.17 -19.19
C PHE A 51 2.16 -9.68 -18.97
N TYR A 52 0.91 -9.36 -18.69
CA TYR A 52 0.43 -7.98 -18.56
C TYR A 52 0.44 -7.47 -17.13
N GLY A 53 0.45 -6.15 -16.98
CA GLY A 53 0.38 -5.43 -15.72
C GLY A 53 1.75 -4.96 -15.21
N PHE A 54 1.72 -4.34 -14.04
CA PHE A 54 2.94 -4.08 -13.28
C PHE A 54 3.40 -5.37 -12.62
N GLN A 55 4.55 -5.88 -13.03
CA GLN A 55 5.12 -7.16 -12.60
C GLN A 55 6.07 -7.02 -11.41
N GLY A 56 6.11 -5.87 -10.73
CA GLY A 56 7.11 -5.63 -9.69
C GLY A 56 7.06 -6.64 -8.54
N LEU A 57 5.88 -7.13 -8.15
CA LEU A 57 5.78 -8.20 -7.14
C LEU A 57 6.43 -9.50 -7.63
N SER A 58 6.34 -9.80 -8.92
CA SER A 58 6.86 -11.02 -9.53
C SER A 58 8.37 -11.17 -9.34
N PHE A 59 9.11 -10.06 -9.31
CA PHE A 59 10.55 -10.07 -8.96
C PHE A 59 10.81 -10.57 -7.53
N PHE A 60 9.92 -10.26 -6.59
CA PHE A 60 10.03 -10.72 -5.20
C PHE A 60 9.51 -12.14 -5.00
N ALA A 61 8.68 -12.64 -5.92
CA ALA A 61 8.21 -14.02 -5.90
C ALA A 61 9.24 -15.01 -6.46
N VAL A 62 10.20 -14.57 -7.29
CA VAL A 62 11.25 -15.45 -7.85
C VAL A 62 12.03 -16.21 -6.76
N PRO A 63 12.55 -15.57 -5.69
CA PRO A 63 13.20 -16.32 -4.61
C PRO A 63 12.28 -17.33 -3.92
N VAL A 64 10.99 -17.01 -3.79
CA VAL A 64 9.99 -17.92 -3.21
C VAL A 64 9.78 -19.13 -4.12
N PHE A 65 9.70 -18.90 -5.43
CA PHE A 65 9.59 -19.95 -6.43
C PHE A 65 10.81 -20.86 -6.42
N TRP A 66 12.03 -20.32 -6.38
CA TRP A 66 13.25 -21.13 -6.29
C TRP A 66 13.31 -21.99 -5.02
N LEU A 67 12.79 -21.49 -3.89
CA LEU A 67 12.80 -22.22 -2.62
C LEU A 67 11.69 -23.27 -2.50
N THR A 68 10.55 -23.07 -3.18
CA THR A 68 9.35 -23.90 -2.95
C THR A 68 8.89 -24.68 -4.18
N GLY A 69 9.26 -24.27 -5.39
CA GLY A 69 8.72 -24.79 -6.65
C GLY A 69 7.20 -24.56 -6.82
N SER A 70 6.59 -23.72 -5.98
CA SER A 70 5.15 -23.59 -5.89
C SER A 70 4.58 -22.68 -6.98
N HIS A 71 3.48 -23.12 -7.62
CA HIS A 71 2.66 -22.29 -8.52
C HIS A 71 1.78 -21.25 -7.80
N ASN A 72 2.07 -20.99 -6.52
CA ASN A 72 1.44 -19.97 -5.70
C ASN A 72 2.48 -19.01 -5.11
N SER A 73 3.64 -18.84 -5.76
CA SER A 73 4.76 -18.08 -5.22
C SER A 73 4.45 -16.60 -5.02
N ILE A 74 3.62 -16.00 -5.88
CA ILE A 74 3.09 -14.64 -5.74
C ILE A 74 2.24 -14.48 -4.47
N ILE A 75 1.40 -15.48 -4.18
CA ILE A 75 0.53 -15.47 -3.01
C ILE A 75 1.39 -15.58 -1.75
N ILE A 76 2.35 -16.51 -1.74
CA ILE A 76 3.27 -16.70 -0.61
C ILE A 76 4.12 -15.43 -0.40
N ALA A 77 4.65 -14.81 -1.45
CA ALA A 77 5.37 -13.54 -1.36
C ALA A 77 4.49 -12.42 -0.78
N SER A 78 3.23 -12.33 -1.21
CA SER A 78 2.26 -11.37 -0.66
C SER A 78 1.95 -11.63 0.82
N MET A 79 1.81 -12.89 1.23
CA MET A 79 1.64 -13.25 2.65
C MET A 79 2.84 -12.79 3.48
N ILE A 80 4.08 -12.98 2.99
CA ILE A 80 5.30 -12.51 3.65
C ILE A 80 5.26 -10.99 3.81
N PHE A 81 4.96 -10.23 2.75
CA PHE A 81 4.84 -8.78 2.83
C PHE A 81 3.73 -8.32 3.79
N SER A 82 2.60 -9.04 3.84
CA SER A 82 1.53 -8.77 4.79
C SER A 82 1.97 -8.98 6.24
N LEU A 83 2.68 -10.08 6.53
CA LEU A 83 3.25 -10.34 7.85
C LEU A 83 4.27 -9.28 8.26
N LEU A 84 5.13 -8.84 7.33
CA LEU A 84 6.08 -7.75 7.56
C LEU A 84 5.39 -6.38 7.74
N SER A 85 4.19 -6.21 7.20
CA SER A 85 3.40 -4.98 7.38
C SER A 85 2.88 -4.82 8.81
N VAL A 86 2.69 -5.90 9.57
CA VAL A 86 2.21 -5.86 10.96
C VAL A 86 3.15 -5.04 11.88
N PRO A 87 4.44 -5.39 12.05
CA PRO A 87 5.35 -4.59 12.86
C PRO A 87 5.51 -3.18 12.28
N LEU A 88 5.50 -3.05 10.96
CA LEU A 88 5.67 -1.77 10.29
C LEU A 88 4.51 -0.80 10.55
N ALA A 89 3.27 -1.29 10.54
CA ALA A 89 2.09 -0.51 10.91
C ALA A 89 2.22 0.01 12.36
N TYR A 90 2.60 -0.84 13.31
CA TYR A 90 2.85 -0.37 14.68
C TYR A 90 3.93 0.73 14.72
N LEU A 91 5.06 0.53 14.05
CA LEU A 91 6.18 1.48 14.03
C LEU A 91 5.80 2.81 13.38
N VAL A 92 5.05 2.80 12.28
CA VAL A 92 4.56 4.03 11.61
C VAL A 92 3.68 4.84 12.58
N GLY A 93 2.69 4.21 13.21
CA GLY A 93 1.81 4.91 14.15
C GLY A 93 2.57 5.45 15.36
N ARG A 94 3.50 4.65 15.90
CA ARG A 94 4.32 5.05 17.05
C ARG A 94 5.22 6.22 16.72
N ASP A 95 5.99 6.16 15.64
CA ASP A 95 7.01 7.15 15.30
C ASP A 95 6.40 8.43 14.72
N PHE A 96 5.21 8.36 14.13
CA PHE A 96 4.51 9.55 13.62
C PHE A 96 4.02 10.45 14.77
N TYR A 97 3.52 9.84 15.86
CA TYR A 97 2.92 10.51 17.02
C TYR A 97 3.79 10.48 18.27
N ASP A 98 4.98 9.89 18.20
CA ASP A 98 5.88 9.62 19.33
C ASP A 98 5.17 8.94 20.52
N SER A 99 4.28 7.99 20.22
CA SER A 99 3.39 7.37 21.21
C SER A 99 3.16 5.88 20.96
N ARG A 100 3.45 5.04 21.96
CA ARG A 100 3.19 3.58 21.92
C ARG A 100 1.72 3.28 21.63
N ARG A 101 0.82 4.06 22.22
CA ARG A 101 -0.62 3.93 22.03
C ARG A 101 -1.05 4.25 20.60
N ALA A 102 -0.45 5.27 19.99
CA ALA A 102 -0.69 5.58 18.58
C ALA A 102 -0.27 4.42 17.68
N GLY A 103 0.84 3.75 18.01
CA GLY A 103 1.26 2.52 17.35
C GLY A 103 0.18 1.42 17.41
N TYR A 104 -0.41 1.17 18.58
CA TYR A 104 -1.51 0.19 18.70
C TYR A 104 -2.76 0.59 17.91
N TYR A 105 -3.15 1.87 17.93
CA TYR A 105 -4.30 2.33 17.14
C TYR A 105 -4.06 2.21 15.64
N PHE A 106 -2.87 2.56 15.16
CA PHE A 106 -2.60 2.42 13.73
C PHE A 106 -2.49 0.94 13.31
N LEU A 107 -1.97 0.07 14.18
CA LEU A 107 -2.02 -1.38 13.98
C LEU A 107 -3.46 -1.91 13.94
N ILE A 108 -4.34 -1.42 14.81
CA ILE A 108 -5.77 -1.74 14.76
C ILE A 108 -6.37 -1.33 13.41
N LEU A 109 -6.15 -0.09 12.96
CA LEU A 109 -6.68 0.38 11.67
C LEU A 109 -6.14 -0.43 10.48
N PHE A 110 -4.87 -0.83 10.52
CA PHE A 110 -4.28 -1.74 9.55
C PHE A 110 -5.03 -3.09 9.51
N LEU A 111 -5.27 -3.73 10.65
CA LEU A 111 -6.02 -4.99 10.72
C LEU A 111 -7.48 -4.83 10.27
N LEU A 112 -8.07 -3.64 10.44
CA LEU A 112 -9.41 -3.28 9.97
C LEU A 112 -9.47 -2.95 8.47
N THR A 113 -8.41 -3.24 7.71
CA THR A 113 -8.34 -3.06 6.26
C THR A 113 -8.36 -4.43 5.55
N PRO A 114 -9.51 -5.15 5.47
CA PRO A 114 -9.55 -6.56 5.03
C PRO A 114 -9.22 -6.78 3.54
N TYR A 115 -9.42 -5.78 2.70
CA TYR A 115 -9.32 -5.93 1.25
C TYR A 115 -7.95 -6.47 0.79
N PRO A 116 -6.79 -5.89 1.17
CA PRO A 116 -5.48 -6.39 0.74
C PRO A 116 -5.17 -7.82 1.20
N TYR A 117 -5.65 -8.25 2.39
CA TYR A 117 -5.42 -9.60 2.91
C TYR A 117 -6.29 -10.65 2.22
N THR A 118 -7.46 -10.22 1.74
CA THR A 118 -8.40 -11.10 1.06
C THR A 118 -7.98 -11.28 -0.40
N THR A 119 -7.70 -10.19 -1.12
CA THR A 119 -7.40 -10.26 -2.55
C THR A 119 -6.04 -10.85 -2.85
N MET A 120 -5.08 -10.81 -1.92
CA MET A 120 -3.81 -11.51 -2.13
C MET A 120 -3.96 -13.03 -2.27
N MET A 121 -5.03 -13.63 -1.71
CA MET A 121 -5.33 -15.06 -1.91
C MET A 121 -5.68 -15.41 -3.36
N ARG A 122 -5.93 -14.39 -4.19
CA ARG A 122 -6.14 -14.47 -5.64
C ARG A 122 -4.87 -14.24 -6.45
N GLY A 123 -3.75 -13.93 -5.78
CA GLY A 123 -2.50 -13.50 -6.41
C GLY A 123 -2.40 -11.99 -6.63
N PHE A 124 -3.30 -11.17 -6.08
CA PHE A 124 -3.23 -9.71 -6.25
C PHE A 124 -2.12 -9.09 -5.41
N GLN A 125 -1.58 -7.97 -5.91
CA GLN A 125 -0.38 -7.31 -5.36
C GLN A 125 -0.69 -6.32 -4.22
N GLU A 126 -1.94 -6.22 -3.78
CA GLU A 126 -2.40 -5.20 -2.85
C GLU A 126 -1.71 -5.27 -1.49
N ALA A 127 -1.45 -6.48 -0.98
CA ALA A 127 -0.71 -6.67 0.26
C ALA A 127 0.74 -6.16 0.16
N ALA A 128 1.41 -6.45 -0.95
CA ALA A 128 2.75 -5.94 -1.22
C ALA A 128 2.77 -4.42 -1.41
N LEU A 129 1.78 -3.86 -2.13
CA LEU A 129 1.63 -2.41 -2.27
C LEU A 129 1.45 -1.75 -0.89
N LEU A 130 0.60 -2.30 -0.02
CA LEU A 130 0.41 -1.78 1.34
C LEU A 130 1.71 -1.81 2.16
N PHE A 131 2.50 -2.88 2.06
CA PHE A 131 3.82 -2.95 2.68
C PHE A 131 4.72 -1.79 2.23
N PHE A 132 4.85 -1.57 0.91
CA PHE A 132 5.70 -0.50 0.40
C PHE A 132 5.17 0.90 0.77
N ILE A 133 3.85 1.10 0.78
CA ILE A 133 3.24 2.35 1.28
C ILE A 133 3.66 2.61 2.73
N LEU A 134 3.50 1.61 3.60
CA LEU A 134 3.89 1.72 5.00
C LEU A 134 5.40 1.95 5.15
N LEU A 135 6.23 1.32 4.32
CA LEU A 135 7.68 1.45 4.37
C LEU A 135 8.14 2.84 3.90
N ILE A 136 7.51 3.39 2.85
CA ILE A 136 7.74 4.77 2.39
C ILE A 136 7.36 5.75 3.50
N ILE A 137 6.20 5.58 4.14
CA ILE A 137 5.76 6.44 5.24
C ILE A 137 6.75 6.33 6.41
N TYR A 138 7.10 5.13 6.83
CA TYR A 138 8.04 4.88 7.94
C TYR A 138 9.40 5.55 7.70
N THR A 139 9.96 5.36 6.50
CA THR A 139 11.27 5.92 6.13
C THR A 139 11.23 7.43 5.94
N ALA A 140 10.11 8.00 5.46
CA ALA A 140 9.87 9.43 5.39
C ALA A 140 9.79 10.08 6.78
N ILE A 141 9.02 9.50 7.71
CA ILE A 141 8.93 9.97 9.11
C ILE A 141 10.33 10.01 9.73
N ASN A 142 11.10 8.95 9.53
CA ASN A 142 12.43 8.77 10.10
C ASN A 142 13.56 9.37 9.26
N LYS A 143 13.25 10.09 8.18
CA LYS A 143 14.20 10.77 7.28
C LYS A 143 15.36 9.87 6.82
N LYS A 144 15.09 8.60 6.52
CA LYS A 144 16.12 7.64 6.09
C LYS A 144 16.66 8.03 4.72
N ALA A 145 17.98 7.97 4.51
CA ALA A 145 18.58 8.36 3.24
C ALA A 145 18.13 7.48 2.05
N TRP A 146 17.74 6.22 2.32
CA TRP A 146 17.29 5.26 1.31
C TRP A 146 15.78 5.31 1.02
N THR A 147 15.02 6.27 1.58
CA THR A 147 13.59 6.46 1.25
C THR A 147 13.31 6.50 -0.26
N PRO A 148 14.12 7.17 -1.12
CA PRO A 148 13.88 7.17 -2.55
C PRO A 148 13.93 5.77 -3.18
N ILE A 149 14.80 4.87 -2.71
CA ILE A 149 14.84 3.49 -3.23
C ILE A 149 13.53 2.78 -2.93
N VAL A 150 13.04 2.86 -1.69
CA VAL A 150 11.76 2.24 -1.33
C VAL A 150 10.64 2.77 -2.21
N TRP A 151 10.64 4.07 -2.48
CA TRP A 151 9.67 4.71 -3.35
C TRP A 151 9.77 4.21 -4.79
N GLY A 152 10.98 4.10 -5.35
CA GLY A 152 11.20 3.54 -6.69
C GLY A 152 10.77 2.08 -6.79
N VAL A 153 11.16 1.26 -5.80
CA VAL A 153 10.78 -0.17 -5.71
C VAL A 153 9.26 -0.33 -5.52
N GLY A 154 8.65 0.46 -4.65
CA GLY A 154 7.19 0.49 -4.49
C GLY A 154 6.48 0.88 -5.79
N GLY A 155 7.07 1.81 -6.56
CA GLY A 155 6.58 2.23 -7.86
C GLY A 155 6.56 1.13 -8.91
N ILE A 156 7.57 0.24 -8.94
CA ILE A 156 7.58 -0.91 -9.86
C ILE A 156 6.59 -1.99 -9.44
N VAL A 157 6.33 -2.17 -8.13
CA VAL A 157 5.27 -3.05 -7.63
C VAL A 157 3.92 -2.52 -8.06
N LYS A 158 3.66 -1.23 -7.82
CA LYS A 158 2.48 -0.54 -8.34
C LYS A 158 2.70 0.97 -8.38
N PRO A 159 2.38 1.66 -9.48
CA PRO A 159 2.72 3.07 -9.68
C PRO A 159 2.01 4.00 -8.69
N PHE A 160 0.95 3.57 -8.02
CA PHE A 160 0.24 4.38 -7.03
C PHE A 160 1.07 4.70 -5.80
N ALA A 161 2.10 3.90 -5.47
CA ALA A 161 3.07 4.26 -4.44
C ALA A 161 3.81 5.58 -4.76
N LEU A 162 3.89 5.95 -6.05
CA LEU A 162 4.58 7.16 -6.48
C LEU A 162 3.90 8.43 -5.96
N THR A 163 2.60 8.38 -5.67
CA THR A 163 1.85 9.53 -5.14
C THR A 163 2.30 9.94 -3.74
N LEU A 164 3.12 9.13 -3.07
CA LEU A 164 3.71 9.41 -1.76
C LEU A 164 5.01 10.23 -1.83
N LEU A 165 5.49 10.59 -3.04
CA LEU A 165 6.68 11.45 -3.23
C LEU A 165 6.65 12.71 -2.34
N PRO A 166 5.52 13.44 -2.18
CA PRO A 166 5.47 14.64 -1.36
C PRO A 166 5.91 14.43 0.10
N LEU A 167 5.80 13.20 0.65
CA LEU A 167 6.14 12.90 2.04
C LEU A 167 7.61 13.13 2.37
N PHE A 168 8.50 12.96 1.39
CA PHE A 168 9.94 12.99 1.64
C PHE A 168 10.72 13.87 0.65
N VAL A 169 10.14 14.29 -0.47
CA VAL A 169 10.87 15.01 -1.53
C VAL A 169 11.64 16.23 -1.03
N LYS A 170 11.08 16.99 -0.08
CA LYS A 170 11.73 18.16 0.54
C LYS A 170 13.05 17.84 1.25
N ASP A 171 13.25 16.61 1.69
CA ASP A 171 14.44 16.18 2.41
C ASP A 171 15.58 15.78 1.45
N PHE A 172 15.27 15.63 0.16
CA PHE A 172 16.19 15.18 -0.90
C PHE A 172 16.37 16.21 -2.01
N TRP A 173 15.41 17.13 -2.18
CA TRP A 173 15.56 18.24 -3.10
C TRP A 173 16.59 19.23 -2.56
N PRO A 174 17.61 19.62 -3.35
CA PRO A 174 18.51 20.68 -2.94
C PRO A 174 17.66 21.93 -2.68
N GLN A 175 17.72 22.48 -1.46
CA GLN A 175 17.18 23.80 -1.22
C GLN A 175 18.04 24.78 -2.01
N PHE A 176 17.66 25.03 -3.27
CA PHE A 176 18.20 26.12 -4.06
C PHE A 176 17.74 27.42 -3.39
N LYS A 177 18.48 27.84 -2.36
CA LYS A 177 18.41 29.23 -1.93
C LYS A 177 18.93 30.05 -3.11
N LEU A 178 18.00 30.69 -3.81
CA LEU A 178 18.18 31.67 -4.89
C LEU A 178 18.89 32.95 -4.39
N THR A 179 19.81 32.83 -3.44
CA THR A 179 20.71 33.89 -3.01
C THR A 179 21.93 33.86 -3.91
N LYS A 180 21.87 34.69 -4.96
CA LYS A 180 22.98 35.19 -5.79
C LYS A 180 23.99 34.14 -6.32
N LEU A 181 23.86 33.85 -7.62
CA LEU A 181 24.97 33.97 -8.59
C LEU A 181 26.38 33.63 -8.06
N ARG A 182 26.56 32.40 -7.58
CA ARG A 182 27.85 31.71 -7.60
C ARG A 182 27.62 30.34 -8.23
N LEU A 183 27.41 30.37 -9.55
CA LEU A 183 27.67 29.21 -10.39
C LEU A 183 29.07 28.67 -10.02
N LEU A 184 29.20 27.35 -9.88
CA LEU A 184 30.45 26.60 -9.72
C LEU A 184 31.03 26.39 -8.32
N SER A 185 30.27 26.56 -7.24
CA SER A 185 30.62 25.87 -5.98
C SER A 185 29.45 25.06 -5.48
N ILE A 186 29.21 23.95 -6.18
CA ILE A 186 28.51 22.80 -5.62
C ILE A 186 29.45 22.20 -4.58
N ASN A 187 29.59 22.89 -3.43
CA ASN A 187 30.13 22.29 -2.22
C ASN A 187 29.01 21.41 -1.64
N VAL A 188 28.66 20.37 -2.40
CA VAL A 188 27.80 19.31 -1.92
C VAL A 188 28.60 18.63 -0.83
N THR A 189 28.23 18.95 0.41
CA THR A 189 28.65 18.19 1.58
C THR A 189 28.44 16.71 1.25
N ARG A 190 29.37 15.82 1.63
CA ARG A 190 29.30 14.38 1.33
C ARG A 190 27.90 13.78 1.60
N PHE A 191 27.19 14.34 2.57
CA PHE A 191 25.82 13.99 2.94
C PHE A 191 24.75 14.37 1.88
N GLY A 192 24.89 15.52 1.22
CA GLY A 192 24.02 15.92 0.10
C GLY A 192 24.23 15.07 -1.15
N ALA A 193 25.48 14.67 -1.44
CA ALA A 193 25.80 13.81 -2.58
C ALA A 193 25.18 12.43 -2.41
N LEU A 194 25.26 11.88 -1.19
CA LEU A 194 24.66 10.61 -0.84
C LEU A 194 23.14 10.62 -1.04
N LYS A 195 22.45 11.68 -0.61
CA LYS A 195 21.00 11.84 -0.81
C LYS A 195 20.61 11.91 -2.28
N LEU A 196 21.35 12.68 -3.08
CA LEU A 196 21.13 12.76 -4.52
C LEU A 196 21.37 11.41 -5.21
N MET A 197 22.42 10.70 -4.81
CA MET A 197 22.74 9.36 -5.32
C MET A 197 21.58 8.39 -5.07
N TRP A 198 20.94 8.41 -3.90
CA TRP A 198 19.78 7.56 -3.64
C TRP A 198 18.58 7.87 -4.54
N VAL A 199 18.35 9.15 -4.87
CA VAL A 199 17.32 9.54 -5.84
C VAL A 199 17.67 9.03 -7.24
N VAL A 200 18.93 9.19 -7.67
CA VAL A 200 19.40 8.68 -8.97
C VAL A 200 19.26 7.17 -9.06
N ILE A 201 19.63 6.43 -8.01
CA ILE A 201 19.47 4.97 -7.95
C ILE A 201 17.99 4.58 -8.05
N ALA A 202 17.11 5.27 -7.33
CA ALA A 202 15.67 5.02 -7.40
C ALA A 202 15.11 5.24 -8.81
N LEU A 203 15.51 6.33 -9.48
CA LEU A 203 15.14 6.61 -10.86
C LEU A 203 15.75 5.59 -11.83
N ALA A 204 16.96 5.10 -11.58
CA ALA A 204 17.59 4.06 -12.39
C ALA A 204 16.84 2.72 -12.27
N ILE A 205 16.41 2.32 -11.07
CA ILE A 205 15.59 1.12 -10.87
C ILE A 205 14.27 1.22 -11.62
N GLY A 206 13.53 2.33 -11.39
CA GLY A 206 12.25 2.56 -12.07
C GLY A 206 12.41 2.69 -13.59
N GLY A 207 13.42 3.43 -14.03
CA GLY A 207 13.74 3.65 -15.44
C GLY A 207 14.17 2.37 -16.16
N ALA A 208 14.95 1.51 -15.52
CA ALA A 208 15.32 0.21 -16.07
C ALA A 208 14.11 -0.70 -16.24
N TYR A 209 13.21 -0.75 -15.24
CA TYR A 209 11.96 -1.51 -15.33
C TYR A 209 11.08 -1.01 -16.48
N LEU A 210 10.81 0.30 -16.53
CA LEU A 210 9.97 0.91 -17.57
C LEU A 210 10.61 0.82 -18.95
N GLY A 211 11.93 0.98 -19.05
CA GLY A 211 12.68 0.86 -20.29
C GLY A 211 12.67 -0.57 -20.84
N ALA A 212 12.81 -1.58 -19.98
CA ALA A 212 12.67 -2.99 -20.36
C ALA A 212 11.24 -3.31 -20.83
N SER A 213 10.22 -2.80 -20.12
CA SER A 213 8.81 -2.92 -20.56
C SER A 213 8.62 -2.29 -21.94
N PHE A 214 9.08 -1.06 -22.14
CA PHE A 214 8.94 -0.33 -23.40
C PHE A 214 9.67 -1.02 -24.55
N TYR A 215 10.89 -1.51 -24.32
CA TYR A 215 11.66 -2.23 -25.34
C TYR A 215 10.94 -3.50 -25.83
N GLN A 216 10.28 -4.23 -24.94
CA GLN A 216 9.59 -5.49 -25.31
C GLN A 216 8.16 -5.28 -25.83
N THR A 217 7.46 -4.26 -25.35
CA THR A 217 6.02 -4.09 -25.59
C THR A 217 5.67 -2.86 -26.42
N GLY A 218 6.59 -1.92 -26.63
CA GLY A 218 6.31 -0.60 -27.20
C GLY A 218 5.66 0.38 -26.22
N HIS A 219 5.43 -0.02 -24.96
CA HIS A 219 4.73 0.80 -23.95
C HIS A 219 5.44 0.79 -22.60
N LEU A 220 5.45 1.95 -21.92
CA LEU A 220 6.01 2.09 -20.58
C LEU A 220 5.19 1.33 -19.53
N VAL A 221 3.88 1.19 -19.77
CA VAL A 221 2.94 0.47 -18.91
C VAL A 221 2.18 -0.52 -19.76
N ASN A 222 2.49 -1.80 -19.62
CA ASN A 222 1.75 -2.86 -20.27
C ASN A 222 0.44 -3.12 -19.51
N ASN A 223 -0.56 -2.27 -19.75
CA ASN A 223 -1.93 -2.34 -19.23
C ASN A 223 -2.08 -2.15 -17.69
N ALA A 224 -2.70 -1.04 -17.28
CA ALA A 224 -2.99 -0.75 -15.87
C ALA A 224 -4.21 -1.50 -15.32
N ALA A 225 -5.02 -2.15 -16.16
CA ALA A 225 -6.23 -2.82 -15.71
C ALA A 225 -6.65 -3.95 -16.66
N ILE A 226 -6.01 -5.10 -16.47
CA ILE A 226 -6.20 -6.36 -17.22
C ILE A 226 -7.70 -6.75 -17.28
N ASN A 227 -8.44 -6.54 -16.19
CA ASN A 227 -9.86 -6.90 -16.06
C ASN A 227 -10.87 -5.94 -16.75
N SER A 228 -10.41 -4.89 -17.43
CA SER A 228 -11.31 -3.84 -17.97
C SER A 228 -11.70 -4.06 -19.42
N TYR A 229 -11.14 -5.06 -20.06
CA TYR A 229 -11.33 -5.30 -21.47
C TYR A 229 -12.10 -6.60 -21.67
N GLU A 230 -13.38 -6.47 -21.98
CA GLU A 230 -14.33 -7.58 -22.13
C GLU A 230 -14.21 -8.31 -23.49
N GLY A 231 -12.98 -8.48 -24.02
CA GLY A 231 -12.75 -9.13 -25.32
C GLY A 231 -11.44 -9.91 -25.40
N ASN A 232 -11.28 -10.72 -26.47
CA ASN A 232 -10.01 -11.40 -26.79
C ASN A 232 -8.90 -10.36 -26.96
N PHE A 233 -8.04 -10.25 -25.96
CA PHE A 233 -6.99 -9.25 -25.91
C PHE A 233 -5.74 -9.75 -26.63
N ASP A 234 -5.25 -8.98 -27.61
CA ASP A 234 -4.10 -9.35 -28.42
C ASP A 234 -2.78 -9.07 -27.68
N ALA A 235 -2.02 -10.14 -27.44
CA ALA A 235 -0.75 -10.10 -26.74
C ALA A 235 0.33 -9.41 -27.58
N GLY A 236 0.60 -8.14 -27.26
CA GLY A 236 1.60 -7.32 -27.96
C GLY A 236 1.06 -6.02 -28.55
N ASN A 237 -0.24 -5.75 -28.38
CA ASN A 237 -0.86 -4.49 -28.80
C ASN A 237 -1.82 -3.94 -27.72
N PRO A 238 -1.33 -3.67 -26.48
CA PRO A 238 -2.19 -3.11 -25.45
C PRO A 238 -2.68 -1.72 -25.90
N PRO A 239 -3.93 -1.35 -25.58
CA PRO A 239 -4.45 -0.05 -25.94
C PRO A 239 -3.58 1.06 -25.34
N PRO A 240 -3.40 2.18 -26.05
CA PRO A 240 -2.56 3.28 -25.60
C PRO A 240 -2.96 3.76 -24.19
N LEU A 241 -1.97 4.21 -23.41
CA LEU A 241 -2.20 4.86 -22.10
C LEU A 241 -3.29 5.94 -22.15
N ILE A 242 -3.43 6.64 -23.30
CA ILE A 242 -4.43 7.69 -23.48
C ILE A 242 -5.88 7.18 -23.31
N GLU A 243 -6.15 5.92 -23.63
CA GLU A 243 -7.47 5.29 -23.49
C GLU A 243 -7.75 4.86 -22.04
N SER A 244 -6.68 4.62 -21.26
CA SER A 244 -6.76 4.36 -19.82
C SER A 244 -6.94 5.62 -18.98
N PHE A 245 -6.66 6.80 -19.56
CA PHE A 245 -6.75 8.12 -18.93
C PHE A 245 -7.67 9.05 -19.74
N VAL A 246 -8.96 8.72 -19.83
CA VAL A 246 -9.94 9.65 -20.41
C VAL A 246 -10.41 10.62 -19.33
N PRO A 247 -10.12 11.94 -19.44
CA PRO A 247 -10.55 12.91 -18.45
C PRO A 247 -12.08 12.92 -18.33
N GLY A 248 -12.60 12.63 -17.14
CA GLY A 248 -14.05 12.57 -16.94
C GLY A 248 -14.46 12.74 -15.48
N ILE A 249 -15.54 13.50 -15.24
CA ILE A 249 -16.10 13.76 -13.90
C ILE A 249 -16.54 12.46 -13.20
N LYS A 250 -16.96 11.45 -13.98
CA LYS A 250 -17.37 10.13 -13.46
C LYS A 250 -16.28 9.44 -12.64
N GLY A 251 -15.01 9.61 -12.99
CA GLY A 251 -13.89 9.01 -12.24
C GLY A 251 -13.77 9.60 -10.84
N PHE A 252 -13.81 10.93 -10.72
CA PHE A 252 -13.78 11.62 -9.43
C PHE A 252 -14.95 11.26 -8.51
N LEU A 253 -16.17 11.17 -9.06
CA LEU A 253 -17.34 10.71 -8.29
C LEU A 253 -17.18 9.26 -7.82
N ARG A 254 -16.60 8.37 -8.65
CA ARG A 254 -16.28 6.99 -8.27
C ARG A 254 -15.25 6.94 -7.14
N VAL A 255 -14.24 7.82 -7.14
CA VAL A 255 -13.27 7.92 -6.03
C VAL A 255 -14.00 8.28 -4.73
N GLY A 256 -14.86 9.31 -4.73
CA GLY A 256 -15.65 9.67 -3.55
C GLY A 256 -16.54 8.52 -3.06
N ALA A 257 -17.23 7.84 -3.99
CA ALA A 257 -18.05 6.66 -3.68
C ALA A 257 -17.23 5.52 -3.07
N ASN A 258 -16.04 5.23 -3.60
CA ASN A 258 -15.12 4.20 -3.08
C ASN A 258 -14.50 4.56 -1.72
N LEU A 259 -14.65 5.80 -1.24
CA LEU A 259 -14.18 6.23 0.08
C LEU A 259 -15.29 6.26 1.14
N LEU A 260 -16.54 6.49 0.72
CA LEU A 260 -17.63 6.83 1.63
C LEU A 260 -18.80 5.84 1.65
N LEU A 261 -18.88 4.88 0.71
CA LEU A 261 -20.01 3.95 0.60
C LEU A 261 -19.61 2.49 0.89
N HIS A 262 -20.00 1.95 2.05
CA HIS A 262 -19.62 0.63 2.60
C HIS A 262 -19.76 -0.55 1.66
N PHE A 263 -20.70 -0.50 0.72
CA PHE A 263 -21.00 -1.56 -0.23
C PHE A 263 -20.13 -1.56 -1.49
N ARG A 264 -19.37 -0.49 -1.75
CA ARG A 264 -18.28 -0.53 -2.76
C ARG A 264 -17.13 -1.34 -2.16
N LYS A 265 -16.23 -1.90 -2.98
CA LYS A 265 -15.04 -2.68 -2.58
C LYS A 265 -14.07 -1.83 -1.74
N ILE A 266 -14.50 -1.41 -0.56
CA ILE A 266 -13.89 -0.42 0.31
C ILE A 266 -12.76 -1.06 1.07
N MET A 267 -11.66 -0.33 1.18
CA MET A 267 -10.49 -0.82 1.88
C MET A 267 -10.64 -0.70 3.38
N ILE A 268 -11.24 0.39 3.86
CA ILE A 268 -11.29 0.76 5.27
C ILE A 268 -12.57 1.55 5.57
N SER A 269 -13.04 1.49 6.81
CA SER A 269 -14.21 2.20 7.32
C SER A 269 -14.29 3.68 6.83
N PRO A 270 -15.44 4.12 6.26
CA PRO A 270 -15.70 5.52 5.95
C PRO A 270 -15.55 6.46 7.15
N ILE A 271 -15.86 6.02 8.37
CA ILE A 271 -15.60 6.81 9.59
C ILE A 271 -14.11 7.13 9.72
N VAL A 272 -13.22 6.18 9.43
CA VAL A 272 -11.77 6.41 9.46
C VAL A 272 -11.37 7.47 8.43
N ILE A 273 -11.96 7.43 7.23
CA ILE A 273 -11.72 8.43 6.18
C ILE A 273 -12.15 9.82 6.66
N MET A 274 -13.36 9.95 7.22
CA MET A 274 -13.87 11.22 7.75
C MET A 274 -13.00 11.77 8.88
N LEU A 275 -12.64 10.94 9.86
CA LEU A 275 -11.75 11.34 10.97
C LEU A 275 -10.37 11.75 10.47
N GLY A 276 -9.81 11.03 9.50
CA GLY A 276 -8.55 11.37 8.85
C GLY A 276 -8.61 12.71 8.11
N ALA A 277 -9.68 12.95 7.35
CA ALA A 277 -9.90 14.21 6.66
C ALA A 277 -10.05 15.38 7.65
N CYS A 278 -10.82 15.20 8.73
CA CYS A 278 -10.95 16.18 9.80
C CYS A 278 -9.60 16.45 10.50
N ALA A 279 -8.76 15.44 10.72
CA ALA A 279 -7.40 15.61 11.25
C ALA A 279 -6.54 16.46 10.34
N LEU A 280 -6.50 16.12 9.05
CA LEU A 280 -5.74 16.89 8.08
C LEU A 280 -6.29 18.30 7.92
N TRP A 281 -7.60 18.52 8.04
CA TRP A 281 -8.17 19.85 7.91
C TRP A 281 -7.90 20.73 9.14
N PHE A 282 -8.25 20.25 10.33
CA PHE A 282 -8.29 21.04 11.56
C PHE A 282 -7.02 20.97 12.40
N ASN A 283 -6.31 19.83 12.44
CA ASN A 283 -5.12 19.69 13.27
C ASN A 283 -3.87 20.24 12.56
N LYS A 284 -3.61 21.55 12.69
CA LYS A 284 -2.48 22.22 12.02
C LYS A 284 -1.10 21.77 12.50
N SER A 285 -0.99 21.22 13.71
CA SER A 285 0.28 20.72 14.28
C SER A 285 0.61 19.28 13.89
N LEU A 286 -0.25 18.62 13.10
CA LEU A 286 -0.01 17.25 12.66
C LEU A 286 1.29 17.14 11.85
N ARG A 287 2.15 16.19 12.23
CA ARG A 287 3.41 15.90 11.53
C ARG A 287 3.14 15.55 10.06
N LEU A 288 3.98 16.04 9.15
CA LEU A 288 3.84 15.80 7.69
C LEU A 288 2.45 16.15 7.11
N ARG A 289 1.69 17.06 7.74
CA ARG A 289 0.31 17.40 7.32
C ARG A 289 0.24 17.86 5.86
N LYS A 290 1.07 18.84 5.49
CA LYS A 290 1.01 19.46 4.16
C LYS A 290 1.39 18.45 3.08
N GLU A 291 2.40 17.65 3.38
CA GLU A 291 2.92 16.59 2.53
C GLU A 291 1.87 15.47 2.35
N SER A 292 1.19 15.08 3.44
CA SER A 292 0.10 14.09 3.39
C SER A 292 -1.08 14.60 2.55
N ILE A 293 -1.47 15.88 2.73
CA ILE A 293 -2.50 16.51 1.89
C ILE A 293 -2.09 16.51 0.42
N ALA A 294 -0.85 16.88 0.10
CA ALA A 294 -0.34 16.88 -1.27
C ALA A 294 -0.35 15.47 -1.88
N ALA A 295 0.07 14.45 -1.13
CA ALA A 295 0.04 13.06 -1.57
C ALA A 295 -1.38 12.54 -1.81
N ILE A 296 -2.33 12.91 -0.94
CA ILE A 296 -3.76 12.59 -1.07
C ILE A 296 -4.36 13.25 -2.31
N ILE A 297 -4.10 14.55 -2.53
CA ILE A 297 -4.57 15.26 -3.73
C ILE A 297 -4.00 14.61 -4.98
N LEU A 298 -2.70 14.29 -5.00
CA LEU A 298 -2.06 13.64 -6.13
C LEU A 298 -2.68 12.26 -6.42
N ASN A 299 -2.96 11.46 -5.39
CA ASN A 299 -3.63 10.17 -5.55
C ASN A 299 -5.08 10.32 -6.03
N PHE A 300 -5.83 11.29 -5.50
CA PHE A 300 -7.18 11.61 -5.96
C PHE A 300 -7.20 12.02 -7.43
N LEU A 301 -6.29 12.91 -7.86
CA LEU A 301 -6.15 13.33 -9.24
C LEU A 301 -5.77 12.17 -10.16
N LEU A 302 -4.79 11.36 -9.76
CA LEU A 302 -4.35 10.22 -10.54
C LEU A 302 -5.49 9.21 -10.74
N VAL A 303 -6.14 8.77 -9.66
CA VAL A 303 -7.18 7.73 -9.73
C VAL A 303 -8.49 8.26 -10.32
N GLY A 304 -8.83 9.53 -10.06
CA GLY A 304 -9.99 10.18 -10.65
C GLY A 304 -9.85 10.43 -12.15
N SER A 305 -8.62 10.51 -12.67
CA SER A 305 -8.33 10.63 -14.10
C SER A 305 -8.26 9.29 -14.84
N LEU A 306 -8.34 8.16 -14.13
CA LEU A 306 -8.39 6.84 -14.77
C LEU A 306 -9.80 6.56 -15.29
N THR A 307 -9.90 5.99 -16.50
CA THR A 307 -11.14 5.48 -17.09
C THR A 307 -11.82 4.45 -16.17
N PHE A 308 -11.02 3.70 -15.42
CA PHE A 308 -11.44 2.72 -14.40
C PHE A 308 -10.86 3.06 -13.02
N SER A 309 -11.59 3.84 -12.23
CA SER A 309 -11.22 4.17 -10.84
C SER A 309 -11.46 2.98 -9.90
N PHE A 310 -10.56 1.99 -9.90
CA PHE A 310 -10.61 0.87 -8.96
C PHE A 310 -10.24 1.32 -7.54
N SER A 311 -10.95 0.77 -6.55
CA SER A 311 -10.65 1.04 -5.14
C SER A 311 -9.22 0.66 -4.78
N LYS A 312 -8.66 -0.41 -5.37
CA LYS A 312 -7.26 -0.89 -5.19
C LYS A 312 -6.19 0.21 -5.32
N TYR A 313 -6.47 1.27 -6.07
CA TYR A 313 -5.55 2.38 -6.33
C TYR A 313 -5.58 3.51 -5.28
N LEU A 314 -6.55 3.46 -4.38
CA LEU A 314 -6.73 4.43 -3.29
C LEU A 314 -5.93 4.08 -2.03
N LEU A 315 -5.22 2.93 -2.01
CA LEU A 315 -4.41 2.47 -0.86
C LEU A 315 -3.50 3.55 -0.25
N PRO A 316 -2.75 4.35 -1.04
CA PRO A 316 -1.91 5.41 -0.48
C PRO A 316 -2.73 6.45 0.30
N MET A 317 -3.84 6.90 -0.28
CA MET A 317 -4.71 7.89 0.34
C MET A 317 -5.45 7.33 1.58
N THR A 318 -6.01 6.12 1.50
CA THR A 318 -6.71 5.50 2.63
C THR A 318 -5.77 5.24 3.80
N THR A 319 -4.53 4.83 3.54
CA THR A 319 -3.49 4.65 4.57
C THR A 319 -3.12 5.98 5.25
N LEU A 320 -3.00 7.07 4.48
CA LEU A 320 -2.71 8.40 5.04
C LEU A 320 -3.89 8.95 5.86
N PHE A 321 -5.14 8.75 5.41
CA PHE A 321 -6.31 9.08 6.22
C PHE A 321 -6.36 8.27 7.51
N ALA A 322 -6.12 6.96 7.43
CA ALA A 322 -6.04 6.09 8.60
C ALA A 322 -4.98 6.59 9.59
N LEU A 323 -3.77 6.93 9.12
CA LEU A 323 -2.72 7.45 9.97
C LEU A 323 -3.13 8.76 10.64
N ALA A 324 -3.67 9.71 9.88
CA ALA A 324 -4.11 11.00 10.42
C ALA A 324 -5.25 10.87 11.45
N SER A 325 -6.17 9.90 11.24
CA SER A 325 -7.32 9.65 12.11
C SER A 325 -6.92 9.26 13.54
N VAL A 326 -5.73 8.68 13.72
CA VAL A 326 -5.21 8.25 15.04
C VAL A 326 -5.19 9.41 16.03
N SER A 327 -4.92 10.65 15.58
CA SER A 327 -4.99 11.84 16.43
C SER A 327 -6.34 12.04 17.11
N TYR A 328 -7.45 11.79 16.41
CA TYR A 328 -8.80 11.85 16.97
C TYR A 328 -9.08 10.65 17.87
N LEU A 329 -8.63 9.45 17.50
CA LEU A 329 -8.83 8.23 18.30
C LEU A 329 -8.09 8.30 19.65
N LEU A 330 -6.92 8.94 19.68
CA LEU A 330 -6.19 9.23 20.92
C LEU A 330 -6.96 10.20 21.81
N LYS A 331 -7.54 11.26 21.23
CA LYS A 331 -8.29 12.29 21.94
C LYS A 331 -9.66 11.77 22.44
N TYR A 332 -10.40 11.08 21.58
CA TYR A 332 -11.76 10.61 21.82
C TYR A 332 -11.84 9.10 21.64
N ARG A 333 -11.44 8.36 22.68
CA ARG A 333 -11.27 6.90 22.63
C ARG A 333 -12.54 6.14 22.27
N TRP A 334 -13.71 6.68 22.62
CA TRP A 334 -15.00 6.08 22.30
C TRP A 334 -15.26 5.98 20.79
N LEU A 335 -14.63 6.85 19.96
CA LEU A 335 -14.71 6.78 18.51
C LEU A 335 -14.17 5.47 17.94
N MET A 336 -13.26 4.78 18.65
CA MET A 336 -12.77 3.47 18.22
C MET A 336 -13.91 2.45 18.13
N TRP A 337 -14.91 2.52 19.01
CA TRP A 337 -16.07 1.61 18.95
C TRP A 337 -16.94 1.89 17.73
N LEU A 338 -17.11 3.16 17.35
CA LEU A 338 -17.77 3.49 16.09
C LEU A 338 -17.00 2.96 14.89
N VAL A 339 -15.68 3.14 14.88
CA VAL A 339 -14.81 2.58 13.82
C VAL A 339 -14.94 1.06 13.74
N LEU A 340 -14.97 0.35 14.87
CA LEU A 340 -15.15 -1.11 14.89
C LEU A 340 -16.50 -1.53 14.32
N VAL A 341 -17.59 -0.89 14.72
CA VAL A 341 -18.94 -1.17 14.17
C VAL A 341 -18.96 -0.89 12.67
N ASP A 342 -18.41 0.23 12.23
CA ASP A 342 -18.37 0.65 10.83
C ASP A 342 -17.51 -0.29 9.96
N SER A 343 -16.36 -0.71 10.48
CA SER A 343 -15.48 -1.68 9.83
C SER A 343 -16.14 -3.05 9.67
N PHE A 344 -17.01 -3.49 10.57
CA PHE A 344 -17.75 -4.74 10.39
C PHE A 344 -18.55 -4.74 9.07
N PHE A 345 -19.16 -3.60 8.72
CA PHE A 345 -19.86 -3.41 7.44
C PHE A 345 -18.94 -3.29 6.22
N VAL A 346 -17.62 -3.18 6.42
CA VAL A 346 -16.61 -3.31 5.34
C VAL A 346 -16.18 -4.78 5.18
N PHE A 347 -16.05 -5.52 6.29
CA PHE A 347 -15.70 -6.95 6.25
C PHE A 347 -16.79 -7.78 5.55
N LEU A 348 -18.07 -7.51 5.81
CA LEU A 348 -19.19 -8.30 5.27
C LEU A 348 -19.27 -8.32 3.73
N PRO A 349 -19.22 -7.18 3.01
CA PRO A 349 -19.18 -7.21 1.55
C PRO A 349 -17.95 -7.96 1.02
N ILE A 350 -16.78 -7.79 1.62
CA ILE A 350 -15.55 -8.46 1.16
C ILE A 350 -15.63 -9.98 1.39
N TRP A 351 -16.25 -10.43 2.47
CA TRP A 351 -16.60 -11.84 2.68
C TRP A 351 -17.45 -12.36 1.52
N ASN A 352 -18.55 -11.66 1.22
CA ASN A 352 -19.49 -12.08 0.19
C ASN A 352 -18.91 -12.03 -1.23
N TYR A 353 -18.00 -11.10 -1.52
CA TYR A 353 -17.38 -10.97 -2.84
C TYR A 353 -16.17 -11.87 -3.06
N PHE A 354 -15.41 -12.19 -2.01
CA PHE A 354 -14.13 -12.85 -2.13
C PHE A 354 -13.86 -13.84 -0.99
N GLY A 355 -14.13 -13.47 0.27
CA GLY A 355 -13.68 -14.24 1.43
C GLY A 355 -14.23 -15.67 1.50
N GLN A 356 -15.46 -15.90 1.02
CA GLN A 356 -16.08 -17.23 0.96
C GLN A 356 -15.30 -18.24 0.10
N GLU A 357 -14.49 -17.77 -0.84
CA GLU A 357 -13.68 -18.64 -1.71
C GLU A 357 -12.46 -19.22 -0.98
N PHE A 358 -11.94 -18.53 0.04
CA PHE A 358 -10.66 -18.87 0.66
C PHE A 358 -10.79 -19.40 2.08
N TRP A 359 -11.76 -18.92 2.88
CA TRP A 359 -11.95 -19.40 4.25
C TRP A 359 -13.23 -20.21 4.36
N SER A 360 -13.17 -21.31 5.10
CA SER A 360 -14.31 -22.23 5.29
C SER A 360 -15.47 -21.64 6.10
N ASN A 361 -15.22 -20.56 6.86
CA ASN A 361 -16.22 -19.94 7.72
C ASN A 361 -15.92 -18.45 7.95
N ILE A 362 -16.98 -17.63 8.00
CA ILE A 362 -16.92 -16.20 8.31
C ILE A 362 -16.22 -15.89 9.64
N PHE A 363 -16.31 -16.78 10.65
CA PHE A 363 -15.64 -16.55 11.93
C PHE A 363 -14.12 -16.59 11.83
N ILE A 364 -13.57 -17.46 10.96
CA ILE A 364 -12.13 -17.51 10.66
C ILE A 364 -11.73 -16.27 9.85
N TYR A 365 -12.55 -15.92 8.84
CA TYR A 365 -12.35 -14.69 8.06
C TYR A 365 -12.29 -13.43 8.94
N LEU A 366 -13.09 -13.37 10.01
CA LEU A 366 -13.14 -12.25 10.94
C LEU A 366 -12.01 -12.25 12.00
N LEU A 367 -11.04 -13.17 11.96
CA LEU A 367 -9.93 -13.19 12.93
C LEU A 367 -9.18 -11.84 13.07
N PRO A 368 -8.82 -11.12 11.98
CA PRO A 368 -8.22 -9.79 12.09
C PRO A 368 -9.14 -8.79 12.82
N PHE A 369 -10.46 -8.87 12.57
CA PHE A 369 -11.46 -8.05 13.25
C PHE A 369 -11.51 -8.38 14.75
N TRP A 370 -11.57 -9.65 15.14
CA TRP A 370 -11.57 -10.06 16.55
C TRP A 370 -10.29 -9.64 17.27
N ALA A 371 -9.14 -9.76 16.61
CA ALA A 371 -7.86 -9.28 17.13
C ALA A 371 -7.91 -7.77 17.46
N THR A 372 -8.58 -6.97 16.63
CA THR A 372 -8.71 -5.52 16.87
C THR A 372 -9.52 -5.19 18.11
N ILE A 373 -10.56 -5.97 18.43
CA ILE A 373 -11.35 -5.80 19.65
C ILE A 373 -10.47 -6.07 20.88
N VAL A 374 -9.72 -7.17 20.86
CA VAL A 374 -8.77 -7.52 21.94
C VAL A 374 -7.70 -6.44 22.10
N LEU A 375 -7.12 -5.96 21.01
CA LEU A 375 -6.11 -4.89 21.02
C LEU A 375 -6.70 -3.55 21.51
N SER A 376 -7.92 -3.22 21.13
CA SER A 376 -8.62 -2.00 21.57
C SER A 376 -8.82 -2.02 23.08
N LEU A 377 -9.32 -3.14 23.62
CA LEU A 377 -9.48 -3.35 25.07
C LEU A 377 -8.14 -3.29 25.80
N PHE A 378 -7.09 -3.90 25.24
CA PHE A 378 -5.73 -3.85 25.78
C PHE A 378 -5.18 -2.42 25.82
N SER A 379 -5.26 -1.70 24.69
CA SER A 379 -4.75 -0.33 24.52
C SER A 379 -5.43 0.69 25.46
N ASN A 380 -6.66 0.37 25.91
CA ASN A 380 -7.44 1.21 26.80
C ASN A 380 -7.06 1.11 28.28
N LYS A 381 -6.24 0.13 28.68
CA LYS A 381 -5.75 0.00 30.05
C LYS A 381 -4.78 1.14 30.40
N LYS A 382 -4.95 1.76 31.58
CA LYS A 382 -4.17 2.94 32.06
C LYS A 382 -2.65 2.72 32.13
N ARG A 383 -2.15 1.47 32.13
CA ARG A 383 -0.72 1.12 32.30
C ARG A 383 0.16 1.29 31.05
N LEU A 384 -0.38 1.83 29.94
CA LEU A 384 0.34 1.97 28.66
C LEU A 384 0.77 3.41 28.33
N ASN A 385 0.50 4.36 29.24
CA ASN A 385 1.11 5.69 29.26
C ASN A 385 2.39 5.62 30.08
#